data_AF-A0A517U1A4-F1
#
_entry.id   AF-A0A517U1A4-F1
#
_cell.length_a   1.000
_cell.length_b   1.000
_cell.length_c   1.000
_cell.angle_alpha   90.00
_cell.angle_beta   90.00
_cell.angle_gamma   90.00
#
_symmetry.space_group_name_H-M   'P 1'
#
loop_
_entity.id
_entity.type
_entity.pdbx_description
1 polymer ?
#
loop_
_entity_poly.entity_id
_entity_poly.type
_entity_poly.pdbx_seq_one_letter_code
_entity_poly.pdbx_strand_id
1 'polypeptide(L)' 'MHDDATYICANCGEEIVIPIDLAAGHSQSYVEDCPVCCHPQVIHIELDDDGSANAWGEAE' A
#
# COMPACT_ATOMS: atom_id res chain seq x y z
N MET A 1 -15.06 9.00 1.08
CA MET A 1 -13.79 8.45 1.56
C MET A 1 -13.22 7.64 0.42
N HIS A 2 -11.94 7.79 0.09
CA HIS A 2 -11.26 6.80 -0.75
C HIS A 2 -10.73 5.76 0.22
N ASP A 3 -11.20 4.52 0.05
CA ASP A 3 -10.78 3.37 0.85
C ASP A 3 -9.70 2.59 0.08
N ASP A 4 -8.99 3.28 -0.82
CA ASP A 4 -7.96 2.75 -1.70
C ASP A 4 -6.76 3.72 -1.78
N ALA A 5 -5.57 3.14 -1.92
CA ALA A 5 -4.31 3.84 -2.16
C ALA A 5 -3.53 3.14 -3.28
N THR A 6 -2.52 3.82 -3.81
CA THR A 6 -1.63 3.28 -4.86
C THR A 6 -0.18 3.36 -4.46
N TYR A 7 0.60 2.34 -4.82
CA TYR A 7 2.06 2.35 -4.70
C TYR A 7 2.72 1.80 -5.98
N ILE A 8 4.00 2.11 -6.19
CA ILE A 8 4.79 1.55 -7.29
C ILE A 8 5.55 0.33 -6.80
N CYS A 9 5.37 -0.81 -7.47
CA CYS A 9 6.12 -2.02 -7.15
C CYS A 9 7.62 -1.80 -7.37
N ALA A 10 8.42 -2.06 -6.33
CA ALA A 10 9.88 -1.90 -6.36
C ALA A 10 10.58 -2.91 -7.30
N ASN A 11 9.91 -3.99 -7.69
CA ASN A 11 10.47 -5.03 -8.53
C ASN A 11 10.09 -4.90 -10.02
N CYS A 12 8.80 -4.72 -10.34
CA CYS A 12 8.34 -4.61 -11.73
C CYS A 12 8.04 -3.17 -12.20
N GLY A 13 7.95 -2.21 -11.28
CA GLY A 13 7.63 -0.81 -11.59
C GLY A 13 6.15 -0.55 -11.89
N GLU A 14 5.26 -1.54 -11.74
CA GLU A 14 3.82 -1.36 -11.94
C GLU A 14 3.18 -0.56 -10.81
N GLU A 15 2.20 0.27 -11.15
CA GLU A 15 1.32 0.93 -10.18
C GLU A 15 0.25 -0.06 -9.69
N ILE A 16 0.27 -0.34 -8.39
CA ILE A 16 -0.64 -1.29 -7.73
C ILE A 16 -1.62 -0.50 -6.86
N VAL A 17 -2.92 -0.76 -7.06
CA VAL A 17 -4.00 -0.24 -6.21
C VAL A 17 -4.26 -1.24 -5.09
N ILE A 18 -4.32 -0.75 -3.86
CA ILE A 18 -4.56 -1.54 -2.65
C ILE A 18 -5.72 -0.96 -1.84
N PRO A 19 -6.53 -1.79 -1.18
CA PRO A 19 -7.53 -1.31 -0.23
C PRO A 19 -6.86 -0.83 1.07
N ILE A 20 -7.44 0.19 1.69
CA ILE A 20 -7.03 0.71 2.99
C ILE A 20 -8.00 0.16 4.05
N ASP A 21 -7.46 -0.47 5.10
CA ASP A 21 -8.27 -0.83 6.27
C ASP A 21 -8.29 0.31 7.29
N LEU A 22 -9.33 1.13 7.29
CA LEU A 22 -9.49 2.22 8.27
C LEU A 22 -9.59 1.72 9.72
N ALA A 23 -9.93 0.45 9.96
CA ALA A 23 -10.01 -0.13 11.30
C ALA A 23 -8.64 -0.51 11.87
N ALA A 24 -7.61 -0.67 11.03
CA ALA A 24 -6.26 -1.03 11.44
C ALA A 24 -5.43 0.16 11.98
N GLY A 25 -6.02 1.36 12.01
CA GLY A 25 -5.40 2.57 12.57
C GLY A 25 -4.65 3.41 11.54
N HIS A 26 -4.04 4.51 12.01
CA HIS A 26 -3.46 5.53 11.14
C HIS A 26 -2.15 5.13 10.48
N SER A 27 -1.43 4.15 11.03
CA SER A 27 -0.17 3.66 10.48
C SER A 27 -0.24 2.15 10.39
N GLN A 28 -0.07 1.62 9.19
CA GLN A 28 -0.21 0.20 8.91
C GLN A 28 0.99 -0.28 8.11
N SER A 29 1.38 -1.53 8.33
CA SER A 29 2.42 -2.17 7.53
C SER A 29 2.14 -3.65 7.43
N TYR A 30 2.14 -4.16 6.20
CA TYR A 30 1.91 -5.58 5.93
C TYR A 30 2.67 -6.00 4.68
N VAL A 31 2.80 -7.32 4.48
CA VAL A 31 3.45 -7.89 3.31
C VAL A 31 2.40 -8.49 2.40
N GLU A 32 2.48 -8.16 1.12
CA GLU A 32 1.62 -8.71 0.07
C GLU A 32 2.44 -8.97 -1.19
N ASP A 33 2.13 -10.04 -1.91
CA ASP A 33 2.75 -10.32 -3.21
C ASP A 33 2.19 -9.37 -4.28
N CYS A 34 3.08 -8.76 -5.06
CA CYS A 34 2.67 -7.95 -6.21
C CYS A 34 1.80 -8.80 -7.18
N PRO A 35 0.59 -8.36 -7.54
CA PRO A 35 -0.33 -9.14 -8.38
C PRO A 35 0.17 -9.30 -9.84
N VAL A 36 1.19 -8.54 -10.24
CA VAL A 36 1.78 -8.59 -11.59
C VAL A 36 3.02 -9.46 -11.66
N CYS A 37 3.97 -9.32 -10.73
CA CYS A 37 5.23 -10.05 -10.78
C CYS A 37 5.41 -11.10 -9.67
N CYS A 38 4.44 -11.26 -8.76
CA CYS A 38 4.46 -12.21 -7.65
C CYS A 38 5.71 -12.11 -6.77
N HIS A 39 6.29 -10.92 -6.64
CA HIS A 39 7.35 -10.66 -5.68
C HIS A 39 6.75 -10.04 -4.42
N PRO A 40 7.22 -10.45 -3.23
CA PRO A 40 6.74 -9.90 -1.97
C PRO A 40 7.12 -8.42 -1.86
N GLN A 41 6.15 -7.61 -1.46
CA GLN A 41 6.29 -6.19 -1.21
C GLN A 41 5.90 -5.92 0.24
N VAL A 42 6.76 -5.22 0.98
CA VAL A 42 6.37 -4.61 2.25
C VAL A 42 5.65 -3.31 1.93
N ILE A 43 4.39 -3.23 2.29
CA ILE A 43 3.51 -2.10 2.02
C ILE A 43 3.33 -1.31 3.31
N HIS A 44 3.55 -0.01 3.22
CA HIS A 44 3.32 0.94 4.30
C HIS A 44 2.16 1.86 3.92
N ILE A 45 1.28 2.12 4.89
CA ILE A 45 0.15 3.03 4.73
C ILE A 45 0.15 4.01 5.91
N GLU A 46 0.04 5.29 5.59
CA GLU A 46 -0.22 6.36 6.56
C GLU A 46 -1.52 7.07 6.20
N LEU A 47 -2.41 7.20 7.19
CA LEU A 47 -3.65 7.95 7.10
C LEU A 47 -3.49 9.29 7.79
N ASP A 48 -3.75 10.35 7.04
CA ASP A 48 -3.73 11.71 7.54
C ASP A 48 -5.10 12.10 8.14
N ASP A 49 -5.10 13.09 9.04
CA ASP A 49 -6.32 13.60 9.70
C ASP A 49 -7.34 14.21 8.72
N ASP A 50 -6.93 14.57 7.49
CA ASP A 50 -7.84 15.04 6.44
C ASP A 50 -8.57 13.90 5.71
N GLY A 51 -8.21 12.65 6.01
CA GLY A 51 -8.75 11.45 5.37
C GLY A 51 -8.06 11.09 4.06
N SER A 52 -6.91 11.70 3.77
CA SER A 52 -6.01 11.25 2.71
C SER A 52 -5.15 10.09 3.19
N ALA A 53 -4.70 9.25 2.25
CA ALA A 53 -3.89 8.08 2.53
C ALA A 53 -2.66 8.08 1.63
N ASN A 54 -1.50 7.89 2.24
CA ASN A 54 -0.23 7.75 1.55
C ASN A 54 0.22 6.31 1.66
N ALA A 55 0.53 5.68 0.51
CA ALA A 55 1.05 4.33 0.46
C ALA A 55 2.37 4.25 -0.30
N TRP A 56 3.30 3.45 0.20
CA TRP A 56 4.53 3.11 -0.51
C TRP A 56 4.89 1.66 -0.27
N GLY A 57 5.53 1.05 -1.28
CA GLY A 57 5.99 -0.33 -1.22
C GLY A 57 7.49 -0.42 -1.35
N GLU A 58 8.12 -1.27 -0.54
CA GLU A 58 9.51 -1.69 -0.68
C GLU A 58 9.59 -3.18 -1.01
N ALA A 59 10.64 -3.60 -1.71
CA ALA A 59 10.88 -5.02 -1.93
C ALA A 59 11.39 -5.64 -0.63
N GLU A 60 10.84 -6.80 -0.25
CA GLU A 60 11.31 -7.58 0.90
C GLU A 60 12.69 -8.24 0.63
#